data_AF-A0A2I0T4C5-F1
#
_entry.id   AF-A0A2I0T4C5-F1
#
_cell.length_a   1.000
_cell.length_b   1.000
_cell.length_c   1.000
_cell.angle_alpha   90.00
_cell.angle_beta   90.00
_cell.angle_gamma   90.00
#
_symmetry.space_group_name_H-M   'P 1'
#
loop_
_entity.id
_entity.type
_entity.pdbx_description
1 polymer ?
#
loop_
_entity_poly.entity_id
_entity_poly.type
_entity_poly.pdbx_seq_one_letter_code
_entity_poly.pdbx_strand_id
1 'polypeptide(L)'
;MKQQEKMIRDMEASVSHRETIALRGEGQKTDKKRITKGEFHRKKEELRKKISETQKNAQDCTKTILELESTQASLSASFSEKQQELCRLQAEAHGLDSDAESLRNKKRWHSPGRSSQEDVICILTISSNDCPFPGAAACDVPPGDRFDCGPERLLSREGCEERGCCYAPAGPGPGPPWCFFPRGYRSYRAENLTATPTGYTARLRRVAPTFLPGDVGDLRLDLALETPTRLRFTLRDPARQRYEVPLATPRASGRAASTLYELWVNQEPFGLVVSRQRGGKVLLNTTVAPLFFADQFLQISTSLPSRFISGLGEHLTPLVLDTAWTRVTLWNRDMAPVPQVNLYGSHPFYLVMEDDGSSHGVFLLNSNAMDVLLQPSPALTWRTTGGILDFYVFLGPDPKSVVRQYLDVVGFPFMPPYWGLGFHLCRWGYSSTDITRQVVDNMTAARFPLDVQWNDLDYADAKRDFTFNKKSFKDYPEMVQEFHRRGLRYIMIVDPGISSSGPPGTYKPYDEGLKRGVFIRNATGQPLIGKVWPGPTAFPDFTNPETHEWWYDMVKDFHDQVPFDGMWIDMNEPSNFVEGSQDGCPNNNLEQPPYVPGVFGGRLQAGTICASSQQYLSSHYNLHSLYGLTEAIATHE
;
A
#
# COMPACT_ATOMS: atom_id res chain seq x y z
N MET A 1 20.15 -13.22 -20.64
CA MET A 1 21.09 -13.58 -21.72
C MET A 1 21.41 -12.40 -22.64
N LYS A 2 20.47 -11.85 -23.44
CA LYS A 2 20.74 -10.64 -24.25
C LYS A 2 21.26 -9.44 -23.43
N GLN A 3 20.77 -9.27 -22.19
CA GLN A 3 21.29 -8.28 -21.24
C GLN A 3 22.72 -8.56 -20.76
N GLN A 4 23.12 -9.82 -20.59
CA GLN A 4 24.49 -10.17 -20.20
C GLN A 4 25.47 -10.01 -21.36
N GLU A 5 25.07 -10.36 -22.60
CA GLU A 5 25.86 -10.07 -23.79
C GLU A 5 26.04 -8.57 -24.02
N LYS A 6 24.98 -7.79 -23.77
CA LYS A 6 25.04 -6.32 -23.78
C LYS A 6 26.01 -5.81 -22.71
N MET A 7 25.91 -6.31 -21.48
CA MET A 7 26.82 -5.92 -20.39
C MET A 7 28.29 -6.25 -20.69
N ILE A 8 28.57 -7.36 -21.37
CA ILE A 8 29.95 -7.70 -21.80
C ILE A 8 30.44 -6.71 -22.87
N ARG A 9 29.61 -6.37 -23.86
CA ARG A 9 29.96 -5.37 -24.90
C ARG A 9 30.17 -3.98 -24.31
N ASP A 10 29.32 -3.58 -23.36
CA ASP A 10 29.41 -2.29 -22.68
C ASP A 10 30.68 -2.22 -21.80
N MET A 11 31.07 -3.34 -21.20
CA MET A 11 32.31 -3.45 -20.44
C MET A 11 33.55 -3.45 -21.34
N GLU A 12 33.48 -4.06 -22.53
CA GLU A 12 34.53 -3.98 -23.56
C GLU A 12 34.72 -2.51 -24.05
N ALA A 13 33.62 -1.78 -24.24
CA ALA A 13 33.65 -0.35 -24.57
C ALA A 13 34.25 0.51 -23.44
N SER A 14 33.90 0.21 -22.18
CA SER A 14 34.42 0.94 -21.01
C SER A 14 35.93 0.71 -20.78
N VAL A 15 36.42 -0.51 -21.02
CA VAL A 15 37.86 -0.83 -20.90
C VAL A 15 38.67 -0.16 -22.02
N SER A 16 38.18 -0.19 -23.26
CA SER A 16 38.81 0.51 -24.38
C SER A 16 38.85 2.03 -24.18
N HIS A 17 37.79 2.60 -23.59
CA HIS A 17 37.73 4.02 -23.25
C HIS A 17 38.73 4.40 -22.13
N ARG A 18 38.90 3.54 -21.12
CA ARG A 18 39.88 3.76 -20.03
C ARG A 18 41.34 3.64 -20.48
N GLU A 19 41.66 2.78 -21.44
CA GLU A 19 43.02 2.70 -22.02
C GLU A 19 43.36 3.94 -22.86
N THR A 20 42.37 4.52 -23.55
CA THR A 20 42.54 5.77 -24.32
C THR A 20 42.83 6.96 -23.40
N ILE A 21 42.30 6.94 -22.17
CA ILE A 21 42.54 7.96 -21.14
C ILE A 21 43.88 7.72 -20.42
N ALA A 22 44.27 6.45 -20.19
CA ALA A 22 45.53 6.10 -19.54
C ALA A 22 46.78 6.41 -20.39
N LEU A 23 46.67 6.35 -21.72
CA LEU A 23 47.76 6.75 -22.63
C LEU A 23 47.98 8.28 -22.72
N ARG A 24 47.10 9.09 -22.09
CA ARG A 24 47.22 10.57 -22.05
C ARG A 24 47.52 11.15 -20.66
N GLY A 25 47.69 10.31 -19.64
CA GLY A 25 47.94 10.77 -18.28
C GLY A 25 48.98 9.91 -17.58
N GLU A 26 50.25 10.09 -17.91
CA GLU A 26 51.33 9.65 -17.02
C GLU A 26 51.49 10.67 -15.89
N GLY A 27 51.10 10.26 -14.67
CA GLY A 27 51.29 11.07 -13.48
C GLY A 27 50.67 10.46 -12.23
N GLN A 28 51.52 9.79 -11.45
CA GLN A 28 51.38 9.43 -10.03
C GLN A 28 50.68 8.12 -9.62
N LYS A 29 51.41 7.44 -8.73
CA LYS A 29 51.24 6.10 -8.17
C LYS A 29 50.06 6.01 -7.21
N THR A 30 49.32 4.91 -7.27
CA THR A 30 48.77 4.20 -6.10
C THR A 30 48.55 2.73 -6.45
N ASP A 31 48.93 1.84 -5.54
CA ASP A 31 48.85 0.39 -5.65
C ASP A 31 47.41 -0.08 -5.88
N LYS A 32 47.09 -0.45 -7.13
CA LYS A 32 45.95 -1.31 -7.47
C LYS A 32 46.51 -2.49 -8.24
N LYS A 33 46.22 -3.72 -7.77
CA LYS A 33 46.55 -4.97 -8.48
C LYS A 33 46.10 -4.86 -9.95
N ARG A 34 47.05 -4.59 -10.85
CA ARG A 34 46.84 -4.56 -12.30
C ARG A 34 46.61 -6.00 -12.75
N ILE A 35 45.37 -6.34 -13.10
CA ILE A 35 45.05 -7.58 -13.82
C ILE A 35 45.75 -7.48 -15.17
N THR A 36 46.69 -8.39 -15.42
CA THR A 36 47.41 -8.41 -16.70
C THR A 36 46.48 -8.88 -17.83
N LYS A 37 46.76 -8.47 -19.08
CA LYS A 37 45.99 -8.90 -20.27
C LYS A 37 45.85 -10.43 -20.36
N GLY A 38 46.91 -11.16 -19.96
CA GLY A 38 46.91 -12.61 -19.85
C GLY A 38 45.96 -13.16 -18.78
N GLU A 39 45.92 -12.56 -17.59
CA GLU A 39 44.96 -12.95 -16.53
C GLU A 39 43.51 -12.65 -16.90
N PHE A 40 43.26 -11.56 -17.61
CA PHE A 40 41.92 -11.22 -18.11
C PHE A 40 41.44 -12.23 -19.15
N HIS A 41 42.30 -12.62 -20.12
CA HIS A 41 41.97 -13.65 -21.10
C HIS A 41 41.69 -15.00 -20.44
N ARG A 42 42.51 -15.42 -19.47
CA ARG A 42 42.30 -16.66 -18.73
C ARG A 42 40.97 -16.66 -17.97
N LYS A 43 40.66 -15.58 -17.25
CA LYS A 43 39.38 -15.44 -16.53
C LYS A 43 38.18 -15.37 -17.48
N LYS A 44 38.32 -14.75 -18.65
CA LYS A 44 37.27 -14.70 -19.69
C LYS A 44 36.94 -16.11 -20.21
N GLU A 45 37.97 -16.93 -20.42
CA GLU A 45 37.81 -18.30 -20.91
C GLU A 45 37.21 -19.23 -19.84
N GLU A 46 37.64 -19.06 -18.59
CA GLU A 46 37.07 -19.76 -17.43
C GLU A 46 35.59 -19.39 -17.21
N LEU A 47 35.23 -18.11 -17.39
CA LEU A 47 33.84 -17.66 -17.30
C LEU A 47 32.99 -18.22 -18.44
N ARG A 48 33.51 -18.25 -19.68
CA ARG A 48 32.83 -18.88 -20.83
C ARG A 48 32.55 -20.35 -20.59
N LYS A 49 33.51 -21.08 -20.01
CA LYS A 49 33.34 -22.48 -19.67
C LYS A 49 32.25 -22.68 -18.61
N LYS A 50 32.26 -21.87 -17.54
CA LYS A 50 31.20 -21.91 -16.50
C LYS A 50 29.82 -21.57 -17.05
N ILE A 51 29.72 -20.61 -17.97
CA ILE A 51 28.46 -20.26 -18.64
C ILE A 51 27.95 -21.45 -19.47
N SER A 52 28.83 -22.11 -20.22
CA SER A 52 28.48 -23.30 -21.02
C SER A 52 28.02 -24.47 -20.14
N GLU A 53 28.69 -24.73 -19.01
CA GLU A 53 28.29 -25.76 -18.05
C GLU A 53 26.93 -25.43 -17.41
N THR A 54 26.70 -24.16 -17.07
CA THR A 54 25.42 -23.69 -16.53
C THR A 54 24.28 -23.84 -17.55
N GLN A 55 24.54 -23.55 -18.82
CA GLN A 55 23.56 -23.74 -19.90
C GLN A 55 23.19 -25.22 -20.08
N LYS A 56 24.18 -26.12 -20.02
CA LYS A 56 23.94 -27.56 -20.10
C LYS A 56 23.10 -28.04 -18.91
N ASN A 57 23.45 -27.62 -17.68
CA ASN A 57 22.68 -27.97 -16.49
C ASN A 57 21.24 -27.42 -16.54
N ALA A 58 21.03 -26.23 -17.10
CA ALA A 58 19.70 -25.66 -17.28
C ALA A 58 18.86 -26.45 -18.31
N GLN A 59 19.48 -26.92 -19.40
CA GLN A 59 18.83 -27.79 -20.38
C GLN A 59 18.46 -29.15 -19.78
N ASP A 60 19.38 -29.76 -19.02
CA ASP A 60 19.11 -31.02 -18.33
C ASP A 60 17.98 -30.88 -17.30
N CYS A 61 17.97 -29.77 -16.54
CA CYS A 61 16.89 -29.46 -15.60
C CYS A 61 15.53 -29.26 -16.30
N THR A 62 15.52 -28.57 -17.44
CA THR A 62 14.30 -28.39 -18.27
C THR A 62 13.77 -29.73 -18.77
N LYS A 63 14.66 -30.64 -19.16
CA LYS A 63 14.28 -32.00 -19.58
C LYS A 63 13.65 -32.78 -18.43
N THR A 64 14.23 -32.72 -17.23
CA THR A 64 13.66 -33.37 -16.03
C THR A 64 12.30 -32.78 -15.66
N ILE A 65 12.10 -31.47 -15.79
CA ILE A 65 10.80 -30.83 -15.55
C ILE A 65 9.75 -31.39 -16.51
N LEU A 66 10.05 -31.48 -17.81
CA LEU A 66 9.13 -32.04 -18.80
C LEU A 66 8.79 -33.53 -18.51
N GLU A 67 9.76 -34.32 -18.05
CA GLU A 67 9.55 -35.72 -17.65
C GLU A 67 8.65 -35.83 -16.40
N LEU A 68 8.82 -34.93 -15.42
CA LEU A 68 7.98 -34.85 -14.23
C LEU A 68 6.56 -34.39 -14.56
N GLU A 69 6.38 -33.39 -15.42
CA GLU A 69 5.07 -32.94 -15.90
C GLU A 69 4.32 -34.05 -16.63
N SER A 70 5.03 -34.83 -17.48
CA SER A 70 4.44 -35.99 -18.15
C SER A 70 4.01 -37.07 -17.16
N THR A 71 4.79 -37.29 -16.09
CA THR A 71 4.47 -38.27 -15.06
C THR A 71 3.30 -37.81 -14.19
N GLN A 72 3.24 -36.52 -13.86
CA GLN A 72 2.13 -35.90 -13.14
C GLN A 72 0.82 -35.98 -13.94
N ALA A 73 0.86 -35.76 -15.25
CA ALA A 73 -0.31 -35.90 -16.12
C ALA A 73 -0.83 -37.35 -16.15
N SER A 74 0.07 -38.34 -16.24
CA SER A 74 -0.27 -39.77 -16.21
C SER A 74 -0.90 -40.19 -14.86
N LEU A 75 -0.31 -39.76 -13.74
CA LEU A 75 -0.85 -40.01 -12.40
C LEU A 75 -2.22 -39.35 -12.19
N SER A 76 -2.40 -38.13 -12.69
CA SER A 76 -3.68 -37.41 -12.59
C SER A 76 -4.79 -38.12 -13.36
N ALA A 77 -4.48 -38.65 -14.56
CA ALA A 77 -5.43 -39.44 -15.34
C ALA A 77 -5.82 -40.73 -14.60
N SER A 78 -4.83 -41.47 -14.06
CA SER A 78 -5.08 -42.69 -13.30
C SER A 78 -5.90 -42.44 -12.03
N PHE A 79 -5.64 -41.32 -11.34
CA PHE A 79 -6.40 -40.91 -10.15
C PHE A 79 -7.85 -40.56 -10.50
N SER A 80 -8.08 -39.84 -11.61
CA SER A 80 -9.43 -39.53 -12.09
C SER A 80 -10.24 -40.79 -12.42
N GLU A 81 -9.59 -41.80 -13.01
CA GLU A 81 -10.21 -43.08 -13.35
C GLU A 81 -10.62 -43.85 -12.08
N LYS A 82 -9.74 -43.88 -11.07
CA LYS A 82 -10.04 -44.48 -9.75
C LYS A 82 -11.11 -43.72 -8.97
N GLN A 83 -11.19 -42.39 -9.13
CA GLN A 83 -12.21 -41.58 -8.49
C GLN A 83 -13.60 -41.80 -9.12
N GLN A 84 -13.68 -42.00 -10.44
CA GLN A 84 -14.93 -42.44 -11.09
C GLN A 84 -15.36 -43.83 -10.63
N GLU A 85 -14.42 -44.77 -10.47
CA GLU A 85 -14.70 -46.11 -9.96
C GLU A 85 -15.26 -46.06 -8.52
N LEU A 86 -14.68 -45.21 -7.66
CA LEU A 86 -15.15 -45.01 -6.28
C LEU A 86 -16.55 -44.39 -6.23
N CYS A 87 -16.83 -43.38 -7.05
CA CYS A 87 -18.18 -42.78 -7.13
C CYS A 87 -19.24 -43.78 -7.57
N ARG A 88 -18.87 -44.70 -8.48
CA ARG A 88 -19.78 -45.75 -8.95
C ARG A 88 -20.11 -46.75 -7.84
N LEU A 89 -19.10 -47.17 -7.06
CA LEU A 89 -19.28 -48.04 -5.90
C LEU A 89 -20.08 -47.37 -4.77
N GLN A 90 -19.90 -46.07 -4.54
CA GLN A 90 -20.70 -45.31 -3.57
C GLN A 90 -22.17 -45.20 -3.98
N ALA A 91 -22.46 -44.99 -5.27
CA ALA A 91 -23.83 -44.96 -5.78
C ALA A 91 -24.53 -46.33 -5.62
N GLU A 92 -23.81 -47.43 -5.83
CA GLU A 92 -24.31 -48.79 -5.60
C GLU A 92 -24.59 -49.05 -4.10
N ALA A 93 -23.70 -48.59 -3.21
CA ALA A 93 -23.90 -48.69 -1.76
C ALA A 93 -25.12 -47.90 -1.27
N HIS A 94 -25.32 -46.68 -1.76
CA HIS A 94 -26.50 -45.86 -1.43
C HIS A 94 -27.80 -46.46 -1.99
N GLY A 95 -27.76 -47.11 -3.14
CA GLY A 95 -28.91 -47.87 -3.67
C GLY A 95 -29.31 -49.02 -2.75
N LEU A 96 -28.34 -49.78 -2.24
CA LEU A 96 -28.56 -50.89 -1.33
C LEU A 96 -29.09 -50.44 0.05
N ASP A 97 -28.63 -49.29 0.56
CA ASP A 97 -29.14 -48.71 1.82
C ASP A 97 -30.59 -48.21 1.67
N SER A 98 -30.91 -47.58 0.53
CA SER A 98 -32.28 -47.16 0.19
C SER A 98 -33.23 -48.36 0.09
N ASP A 99 -32.79 -49.47 -0.51
CA ASP A 99 -33.58 -50.70 -0.59
C ASP A 99 -33.77 -51.35 0.79
N ALA A 100 -32.75 -51.30 1.65
CA ALA A 100 -32.84 -51.77 3.04
C ALA A 100 -33.80 -50.92 3.89
N GLU A 101 -33.84 -49.60 3.68
CA GLU A 101 -34.78 -48.68 4.34
C GLU A 101 -36.22 -48.86 3.84
N SER A 102 -36.41 -49.08 2.53
CA SER A 102 -37.71 -49.40 1.92
C SER A 102 -38.30 -50.71 2.48
N LEU A 103 -37.46 -51.73 2.70
CA LEU A 103 -37.85 -52.99 3.32
C LEU A 103 -38.17 -52.84 4.82
N ARG A 104 -37.49 -51.94 5.54
CA ARG A 104 -37.84 -51.61 6.95
C ARG A 104 -39.15 -50.83 7.05
N ASN A 105 -39.43 -49.92 6.11
CA ASN A 105 -40.64 -49.11 6.10
C ASN A 105 -41.89 -49.90 5.68
N LYS A 106 -41.77 -50.89 4.79
CA LYS A 106 -42.89 -51.82 4.48
C LYS A 106 -43.32 -52.68 5.67
N LYS A 107 -42.45 -52.89 6.66
CA LYS A 107 -42.77 -53.64 7.89
C LYS A 107 -43.51 -52.82 8.95
N ARG A 108 -43.67 -51.50 8.76
CA ARG A 108 -44.20 -50.57 9.77
C ARG A 108 -45.63 -50.06 9.51
N TRP A 109 -46.25 -50.44 8.39
CA TRP A 109 -47.60 -50.01 7.99
C TRP A 109 -48.59 -51.19 7.91
N HIS A 110 -48.97 -51.71 9.07
CA HIS A 110 -50.26 -52.41 9.25
C HIS A 110 -50.86 -51.98 10.59
N SER A 111 -51.68 -50.91 10.58
CA SER A 111 -52.82 -50.65 11.48
C SER A 111 -53.48 -49.29 11.13
N PRO A 112 -54.82 -49.15 11.05
CA PRO A 112 -55.46 -47.97 10.46
C PRO A 112 -56.12 -47.01 11.48
N GLY A 113 -56.16 -45.70 11.18
CA GLY A 113 -57.06 -44.77 11.87
C GLY A 113 -56.90 -43.25 11.62
N ARG A 114 -57.82 -42.70 10.80
CA ARG A 114 -58.51 -41.38 10.84
C ARG A 114 -57.79 -40.01 10.76
N SER A 115 -58.16 -39.29 9.69
CA SER A 115 -58.47 -37.86 9.46
C SER A 115 -58.25 -36.78 10.54
N SER A 116 -57.60 -35.67 10.16
CA SER A 116 -58.21 -34.33 10.01
C SER A 116 -57.13 -33.29 9.59
N GLN A 117 -57.58 -32.10 9.22
CA GLN A 117 -56.97 -31.12 8.32
C GLN A 117 -56.66 -29.84 9.11
N GLU A 118 -55.39 -29.39 9.12
CA GLU A 118 -54.98 -28.06 9.60
C GLU A 118 -53.84 -27.51 8.73
N ASP A 119 -53.98 -26.23 8.36
CA ASP A 119 -53.05 -25.44 7.56
C ASP A 119 -51.76 -25.13 8.34
N VAL A 120 -50.60 -25.46 7.76
CA VAL A 120 -49.27 -25.19 8.33
C VAL A 120 -48.50 -24.22 7.45
N ILE A 121 -48.09 -23.12 8.08
CA ILE A 121 -47.13 -22.13 7.60
C ILE A 121 -45.78 -22.82 7.30
N CYS A 122 -45.31 -22.75 6.06
CA CYS A 122 -44.00 -23.26 5.66
C CYS A 122 -42.86 -22.38 6.23
N ILE A 123 -42.34 -22.79 7.38
CA ILE A 123 -41.00 -22.42 7.83
C ILE A 123 -40.04 -23.51 7.33
N LEU A 124 -39.28 -23.22 6.27
CA LEU A 124 -38.16 -24.06 5.85
C LEU A 124 -36.92 -23.68 6.68
N THR A 125 -36.80 -24.27 7.87
CA THR A 125 -35.51 -24.42 8.55
C THR A 125 -34.78 -25.61 7.94
N ILE A 126 -33.86 -25.38 7.02
CA ILE A 126 -32.84 -26.37 6.67
C ILE A 126 -31.71 -26.22 7.68
N SER A 127 -31.77 -27.04 8.72
CA SER A 127 -30.62 -27.34 9.58
C SER A 127 -29.75 -28.35 8.84
N SER A 128 -28.74 -27.88 8.10
CA SER A 128 -27.65 -28.75 7.65
C SER A 128 -26.62 -28.85 8.76
N ASN A 129 -26.63 -29.99 9.45
CA ASN A 129 -25.57 -30.40 10.37
C ASN A 129 -24.22 -30.51 9.65
N ASP A 130 -23.19 -30.13 10.40
CA ASP A 130 -21.75 -30.26 10.21
C ASP A 130 -21.27 -31.27 9.16
N CYS A 131 -20.78 -30.72 8.04
CA CYS A 131 -19.81 -31.36 7.17
C CYS A 131 -18.66 -30.35 6.97
N PRO A 132 -17.39 -30.68 7.27
CA PRO A 132 -16.31 -29.71 7.31
C PRO A 132 -15.83 -29.25 5.91
N PHE A 133 -16.37 -29.82 4.83
CA PHE A 133 -15.99 -29.50 3.45
C PHE A 133 -17.11 -28.73 2.73
N PRO A 134 -16.81 -27.64 2.01
CA PRO A 134 -17.79 -27.00 1.14
C PRO A 134 -18.27 -28.03 0.10
N GLY A 135 -19.59 -28.20 -0.05
CA GLY A 135 -20.13 -29.05 -1.11
C GLY A 135 -19.66 -28.59 -2.49
N ALA A 136 -19.57 -29.50 -3.47
CA ALA A 136 -19.04 -29.22 -4.80
C ALA A 136 -19.66 -27.98 -5.50
N ALA A 137 -20.95 -27.70 -5.24
CA ALA A 137 -21.64 -26.53 -5.77
C ALA A 137 -21.16 -25.18 -5.17
N ALA A 138 -20.64 -25.18 -3.93
CA ALA A 138 -20.14 -23.96 -3.28
C ALA A 138 -18.79 -23.49 -3.84
N CYS A 139 -18.02 -24.42 -4.44
CA CYS A 139 -16.73 -24.15 -5.08
C CYS A 139 -16.82 -23.81 -6.57
N ASP A 140 -18.03 -23.83 -7.16
CA ASP A 140 -18.27 -23.41 -8.54
C ASP A 140 -18.31 -21.87 -8.64
N VAL A 141 -17.12 -21.28 -8.48
CA VAL A 141 -16.86 -19.84 -8.58
C VAL A 141 -16.07 -19.56 -9.86
N PRO A 142 -16.60 -18.73 -10.77
CA PRO A 142 -15.90 -18.33 -11.99
C PRO A 142 -14.52 -17.74 -11.67
N PRO A 143 -13.47 -18.00 -12.48
CA PRO A 143 -12.12 -17.54 -12.17
C PRO A 143 -12.00 -16.05 -11.83
N GLY A 144 -12.71 -15.18 -12.56
CA GLY A 144 -12.70 -13.72 -12.32
C GLY A 144 -13.33 -13.30 -10.98
N ASP A 145 -14.18 -14.13 -10.39
CA ASP A 145 -14.91 -13.88 -9.14
C ASP A 145 -14.26 -14.56 -7.92
N ARG A 146 -13.10 -15.20 -8.09
CA ARG A 146 -12.39 -15.88 -7.00
C ARG A 146 -11.64 -14.87 -6.14
N PHE A 147 -12.09 -14.70 -4.90
CA PHE A 147 -11.40 -13.91 -3.88
C PHE A 147 -10.45 -14.79 -3.07
N ASP A 148 -9.21 -14.34 -2.93
CA ASP A 148 -8.10 -15.09 -2.34
C ASP A 148 -8.28 -15.36 -0.83
N CYS A 149 -8.16 -16.64 -0.44
CA CYS A 149 -8.28 -17.14 0.94
C CYS A 149 -6.92 -17.44 1.62
N GLY A 150 -5.81 -17.24 0.91
CA GLY A 150 -4.45 -17.32 1.46
C GLY A 150 -3.70 -15.99 1.34
N PRO A 151 -4.23 -14.87 1.87
CA PRO A 151 -3.62 -13.56 1.69
C PRO A 151 -2.16 -13.50 2.17
N GLU A 152 -1.85 -14.15 3.27
CA GLU A 152 -0.56 -14.04 3.94
C GLU A 152 0.52 -14.98 3.37
N ARG A 153 0.12 -16.03 2.64
CA ARG A 153 1.03 -17.00 2.03
C ARG A 153 0.32 -17.91 1.03
N LEU A 154 1.11 -18.50 0.13
CA LEU A 154 0.65 -19.60 -0.70
C LEU A 154 0.29 -20.81 0.18
N LEU A 155 -0.90 -21.37 -0.03
CA LEU A 155 -1.41 -22.52 0.70
C LEU A 155 -1.34 -23.78 -0.17
N SER A 156 -1.03 -24.92 0.47
CA SER A 156 -1.29 -26.23 -0.13
C SER A 156 -2.79 -26.47 -0.26
N ARG A 157 -3.18 -27.50 -1.01
CA ARG A 157 -4.58 -27.94 -1.09
C ARG A 157 -5.17 -28.20 0.30
N GLU A 158 -4.46 -28.99 1.10
CA GLU A 158 -4.86 -29.34 2.46
C GLU A 158 -5.02 -28.09 3.33
N GLY A 159 -4.03 -27.19 3.33
CA GLY A 159 -4.11 -25.95 4.12
C GLY A 159 -5.22 -24.99 3.66
N CYS A 160 -5.60 -25.03 2.38
CA CYS A 160 -6.75 -24.29 1.86
C CYS A 160 -8.07 -24.90 2.35
N GLU A 161 -8.21 -26.22 2.22
CA GLU A 161 -9.42 -26.96 2.61
C GLU A 161 -9.63 -26.92 4.14
N GLU A 162 -8.55 -26.91 4.94
CA GLU A 162 -8.59 -26.70 6.40
C GLU A 162 -9.20 -25.36 6.80
N ARG A 163 -9.05 -24.32 5.96
CA ARG A 163 -9.73 -23.02 6.15
C ARG A 163 -11.19 -23.05 5.76
N GLY A 164 -11.70 -24.17 5.24
CA GLY A 164 -13.01 -24.28 4.59
C GLY A 164 -13.06 -23.54 3.26
N CYS A 165 -11.93 -23.38 2.58
CA CYS A 165 -11.83 -22.72 1.30
C CYS A 165 -11.77 -23.72 0.14
N CYS A 166 -11.95 -23.22 -1.08
CA CYS A 166 -11.93 -24.01 -2.31
C CYS A 166 -10.56 -23.94 -2.96
N TYR A 167 -10.06 -25.08 -3.42
CA TYR A 167 -8.76 -25.16 -4.09
C TYR A 167 -8.93 -25.56 -5.55
N ALA A 168 -8.55 -24.68 -6.48
CA ALA A 168 -8.52 -24.94 -7.91
C ALA A 168 -7.28 -24.30 -8.54
N PRO A 169 -6.27 -25.09 -8.95
CA PRO A 169 -5.06 -24.57 -9.57
C PRO A 169 -5.36 -23.74 -10.82
N ALA A 170 -4.60 -22.66 -10.98
CA ALA A 170 -4.57 -21.82 -12.17
C ALA A 170 -3.18 -21.89 -12.83
N GLY A 171 -3.04 -21.37 -14.05
CA GLY A 171 -1.74 -21.29 -14.72
C GLY A 171 -0.70 -20.46 -13.93
N PRO A 172 0.60 -20.60 -14.25
CA PRO A 172 1.65 -19.82 -13.61
C PRO A 172 1.52 -18.32 -13.98
N GLY A 173 1.58 -17.43 -12.98
CA GLY A 173 1.59 -15.98 -13.18
C GLY A 173 0.49 -15.22 -12.40
N PRO A 174 0.37 -13.90 -12.62
CA PRO A 174 -0.73 -13.11 -12.08
C PRO A 174 -2.04 -13.62 -12.67
N GLY A 175 -2.88 -14.18 -11.82
CA GLY A 175 -4.04 -14.94 -12.23
C GLY A 175 -4.98 -15.17 -11.06
N PRO A 176 -6.08 -15.90 -11.29
CA PRO A 176 -7.03 -16.21 -10.24
C PRO A 176 -6.35 -16.99 -9.11
N PRO A 177 -6.69 -16.71 -7.85
CA PRO A 177 -6.09 -17.41 -6.72
C PRO A 177 -6.44 -18.89 -6.75
N TRP A 178 -5.46 -19.73 -6.43
CA TRP A 178 -5.65 -21.18 -6.36
C TRP A 178 -6.51 -21.56 -5.16
N CYS A 179 -6.31 -20.89 -4.03
CA CYS A 179 -7.15 -21.02 -2.84
C CYS A 179 -8.08 -19.81 -2.72
N PHE A 180 -9.39 -20.03 -2.76
CA PHE A 180 -10.38 -18.96 -2.78
C PHE A 180 -11.60 -19.26 -1.90
N PHE A 181 -12.31 -18.21 -1.50
CA PHE A 181 -13.51 -18.36 -0.68
C PHE A 181 -14.66 -19.01 -1.49
N PRO A 182 -15.33 -20.07 -0.96
CA PRO A 182 -16.58 -20.57 -1.53
C PRO A 182 -17.70 -19.52 -1.46
N ARG A 183 -18.75 -19.75 -2.25
CA ARG A 183 -20.01 -19.02 -2.07
C ARG A 183 -20.56 -19.26 -0.66
N GLY A 184 -20.96 -18.19 0.02
CA GLY A 184 -21.50 -18.26 1.38
C GLY A 184 -20.45 -18.57 2.45
N TYR A 185 -19.16 -18.34 2.18
CA TYR A 185 -18.14 -18.45 3.23
C TYR A 185 -18.51 -17.58 4.43
N ARG A 186 -18.27 -18.15 5.62
CA ARG A 186 -18.59 -17.56 6.93
C ARG A 186 -17.97 -16.16 7.07
N SER A 187 -18.81 -15.20 7.41
CA SER A 187 -18.46 -13.78 7.55
C SER A 187 -19.03 -13.23 8.87
N TYR A 188 -19.28 -11.94 8.93
CA TYR A 188 -20.11 -11.32 9.96
C TYR A 188 -21.60 -11.46 9.65
N ARG A 189 -22.43 -11.38 10.68
CA ARG A 189 -23.88 -11.21 10.61
C ARG A 189 -24.25 -9.84 11.16
N ALA A 190 -25.10 -9.09 10.45
CA ALA A 190 -25.67 -7.85 10.96
C ALA A 190 -26.87 -8.11 11.88
N GLU A 191 -26.88 -7.43 13.02
CA GLU A 191 -27.92 -7.50 14.03
C GLU A 191 -28.33 -6.08 14.44
N ASN A 192 -29.60 -5.91 14.79
CA ASN A 192 -30.13 -4.67 15.39
C ASN A 192 -29.84 -3.40 14.57
N LEU A 193 -30.19 -3.39 13.28
CA LEU A 193 -30.12 -2.18 12.47
C LEU A 193 -31.10 -1.14 13.02
N THR A 194 -30.58 -0.01 13.49
CA THR A 194 -31.36 1.05 14.14
C THR A 194 -31.04 2.40 13.52
N ALA A 195 -32.03 3.30 13.48
CA ALA A 195 -31.85 4.65 12.97
C ALA A 195 -31.11 5.54 13.99
N THR A 196 -30.28 6.44 13.49
CA THR A 196 -29.56 7.47 14.26
C THR A 196 -29.90 8.86 13.69
N PRO A 197 -29.53 9.96 14.38
CA PRO A 197 -29.77 11.31 13.85
C PRO A 197 -29.13 11.59 12.49
N THR A 198 -28.02 10.90 12.16
CA THR A 198 -27.25 11.07 10.92
C THR A 198 -27.45 9.94 9.92
N GLY A 199 -28.02 8.81 10.32
CA GLY A 199 -28.25 7.67 9.46
C GLY A 199 -28.68 6.41 10.20
N TYR A 200 -27.81 5.40 10.25
CA TYR A 200 -28.11 4.10 10.86
C TYR A 200 -26.90 3.54 11.61
N THR A 201 -27.14 2.62 12.54
CA THR A 201 -26.10 1.83 13.21
C THR A 201 -26.54 0.39 13.36
N ALA A 202 -25.59 -0.55 13.35
CA ALA A 202 -25.85 -1.96 13.56
C ALA A 202 -24.69 -2.62 14.30
N ARG A 203 -24.98 -3.71 15.04
CA ARG A 203 -23.95 -4.60 15.57
C ARG A 203 -23.62 -5.63 14.49
N LEU A 204 -22.35 -5.87 14.23
CA LEU A 204 -21.93 -6.99 13.40
C LEU A 204 -21.28 -8.03 14.29
N ARG A 205 -21.77 -9.26 14.25
CA ARG A 205 -21.23 -10.37 15.03
C ARG A 205 -20.58 -11.38 14.11
N ARG A 206 -19.33 -11.74 14.39
CA ARG A 206 -18.62 -12.78 13.63
C ARG A 206 -19.28 -14.14 13.88
N VAL A 207 -19.64 -14.84 12.80
CA VAL A 207 -20.33 -16.13 12.87
C VAL A 207 -19.40 -17.24 13.35
N ALA A 208 -18.14 -17.21 12.90
CA ALA A 208 -17.10 -18.15 13.31
C ALA A 208 -15.72 -17.47 13.28
N PRO A 209 -14.80 -17.81 14.19
CA PRO A 209 -13.43 -17.27 14.19
C PRO A 209 -12.71 -17.52 12.86
N THR A 210 -11.89 -16.58 12.45
CA THR A 210 -11.01 -16.71 11.30
C THR A 210 -9.67 -17.35 11.68
N PHE A 211 -8.86 -17.66 10.67
CA PHE A 211 -7.49 -18.14 10.84
C PHE A 211 -6.49 -17.05 11.25
N LEU A 212 -6.93 -15.80 11.40
CA LEU A 212 -6.05 -14.67 11.71
C LEU A 212 -5.92 -14.45 13.22
N PRO A 213 -4.74 -14.06 13.72
CA PRO A 213 -4.56 -13.68 15.10
C PRO A 213 -5.28 -12.36 15.41
N GLY A 214 -5.82 -12.24 16.62
CA GLY A 214 -6.48 -11.01 17.07
C GLY A 214 -7.79 -10.70 16.34
N ASP A 215 -8.50 -11.72 15.85
CA ASP A 215 -9.80 -11.57 15.21
C ASP A 215 -10.82 -10.92 16.17
N VAL A 216 -11.57 -9.93 15.67
CA VAL A 216 -12.53 -9.18 16.47
C VAL A 216 -13.91 -9.83 16.36
N GLY A 217 -14.50 -10.25 17.47
CA GLY A 217 -15.78 -10.98 17.45
C GLY A 217 -17.00 -10.10 17.18
N ASP A 218 -16.96 -8.85 17.64
CA ASP A 218 -18.07 -7.91 17.58
C ASP A 218 -17.58 -6.57 17.00
N LEU A 219 -18.28 -6.06 16.01
CA LEU A 219 -18.05 -4.73 15.44
C LEU A 219 -19.30 -3.88 15.55
N ARG A 220 -19.09 -2.57 15.48
CA ARG A 220 -20.14 -1.58 15.29
C ARG A 220 -20.03 -1.03 13.87
N LEU A 221 -21.12 -1.13 13.11
CA LEU A 221 -21.33 -0.40 11.87
C LEU A 221 -22.02 0.92 12.19
N ASP A 222 -21.49 2.02 11.69
CA ASP A 222 -22.20 3.29 11.62
C ASP A 222 -22.29 3.74 10.16
N LEU A 223 -23.49 4.11 9.72
CA LEU A 223 -23.82 4.65 8.41
C LEU A 223 -24.26 6.10 8.60
N ALA A 224 -23.50 7.06 8.08
CA ALA A 224 -23.84 8.47 8.11
C ALA A 224 -24.17 8.96 6.70
N LEU A 225 -25.41 9.40 6.50
CA LEU A 225 -25.88 9.97 5.25
C LEU A 225 -25.60 11.47 5.29
N GLU A 226 -24.32 11.84 5.13
CA GLU A 226 -23.83 13.18 5.44
C GLU A 226 -24.40 14.27 4.53
N THR A 227 -24.45 14.00 3.22
CA THR A 227 -24.99 14.91 2.22
C THR A 227 -25.72 14.13 1.12
N PRO A 228 -26.47 14.79 0.20
CA PRO A 228 -27.08 14.10 -0.92
C PRO A 228 -26.08 13.32 -1.79
N THR A 229 -24.82 13.74 -1.82
CA THR A 229 -23.76 13.19 -2.68
C THR A 229 -22.67 12.45 -1.92
N ARG A 230 -22.73 12.39 -0.58
CA ARG A 230 -21.69 11.80 0.25
C ARG A 230 -22.28 10.91 1.33
N LEU A 231 -21.90 9.64 1.27
CA LEU A 231 -22.12 8.63 2.29
C LEU A 231 -20.81 8.42 3.05
N ARG A 232 -20.88 8.28 4.37
CA ARG A 232 -19.77 7.77 5.18
C ARG A 232 -20.22 6.50 5.89
N PHE A 233 -19.38 5.48 5.93
CA PHE A 233 -19.61 4.33 6.79
C PHE A 233 -18.34 3.88 7.50
N THR A 234 -18.50 3.44 8.75
CA THR A 234 -17.38 3.02 9.58
C THR A 234 -17.65 1.67 10.22
N LEU A 235 -16.62 0.82 10.28
CA LEU A 235 -16.60 -0.40 11.07
C LEU A 235 -15.57 -0.26 12.18
N ARG A 236 -16.01 -0.33 13.43
CA ARG A 236 -15.17 -0.14 14.62
C ARG A 236 -15.29 -1.31 15.58
N ASP A 237 -14.24 -1.54 16.35
CA ASP A 237 -14.30 -2.36 17.57
C ASP A 237 -15.00 -1.53 18.67
N PRO A 238 -16.18 -1.93 19.18
CA PRO A 238 -16.88 -1.20 20.22
C PRO A 238 -16.26 -1.39 21.61
N ALA A 239 -15.42 -2.41 21.80
CA ALA A 239 -14.78 -2.72 23.08
C ALA A 239 -13.41 -2.05 23.25
N ARG A 240 -12.73 -1.71 22.15
CA ARG A 240 -11.39 -1.11 22.17
C ARG A 240 -11.28 0.03 21.17
N GLN A 241 -10.81 1.18 21.63
CA GLN A 241 -10.45 2.26 20.73
C GLN A 241 -9.22 1.85 19.91
N ARG A 242 -9.39 1.83 18.59
CA ARG A 242 -8.32 1.56 17.62
C ARG A 242 -7.76 2.87 17.09
N TYR A 243 -6.61 2.78 16.42
CA TYR A 243 -6.05 3.92 15.70
C TYR A 243 -7.03 4.41 14.62
N GLU A 244 -7.28 5.71 14.58
CA GLU A 244 -7.98 6.41 13.52
C GLU A 244 -7.07 7.53 13.02
N VAL A 245 -7.06 7.78 11.72
CA VAL A 245 -6.21 8.82 11.11
C VAL A 245 -6.59 10.18 11.72
N PRO A 246 -5.62 10.99 12.22
CA PRO A 246 -5.88 12.27 12.87
C PRO A 246 -6.19 13.38 11.85
N LEU A 247 -7.16 13.15 10.97
CA LEU A 247 -7.60 14.10 9.95
C LEU A 247 -8.92 14.75 10.39
N ALA A 248 -8.95 16.07 10.43
CA ALA A 248 -10.20 16.80 10.58
C ALA A 248 -11.09 16.56 9.36
N THR A 249 -12.24 15.94 9.56
CA THR A 249 -13.22 15.65 8.50
C THR A 249 -14.53 16.39 8.76
N PRO A 250 -15.32 16.71 7.72
CA PRO A 250 -16.63 17.33 7.89
C PRO A 250 -17.50 16.52 8.84
N ARG A 251 -18.14 17.19 9.80
CA ARG A 251 -19.08 16.55 10.73
C ARG A 251 -20.51 16.74 10.23
N ALA A 252 -21.23 15.64 10.03
CA ALA A 252 -22.66 15.70 9.73
C ALA A 252 -23.46 16.12 10.98
N SER A 253 -24.21 17.22 10.88
CA SER A 253 -25.10 17.69 11.96
C SER A 253 -26.47 16.99 11.95
N GLY A 254 -26.78 16.25 10.90
CA GLY A 254 -28.03 15.51 10.74
C GLY A 254 -28.04 14.72 9.43
N ARG A 255 -29.04 13.86 9.28
CA ARG A 255 -29.25 13.05 8.07
C ARG A 255 -29.67 13.94 6.89
N ALA A 256 -29.08 13.72 5.71
CA ALA A 256 -29.52 14.37 4.47
C ALA A 256 -31.02 14.08 4.19
N ALA A 257 -31.77 15.11 3.80
CA ALA A 257 -33.21 14.99 3.54
C ALA A 257 -33.54 14.10 2.32
N SER A 258 -32.63 14.09 1.34
CA SER A 258 -32.68 13.25 0.15
C SER A 258 -31.25 12.88 -0.27
N THR A 259 -31.06 11.67 -0.80
CA THR A 259 -29.77 11.14 -1.23
C THR A 259 -29.82 10.74 -2.70
N LEU A 260 -28.70 10.89 -3.42
CA LEU A 260 -28.53 10.37 -4.78
C LEU A 260 -28.22 8.86 -4.79
N TYR A 261 -28.18 8.25 -3.62
CA TYR A 261 -27.82 6.86 -3.38
C TYR A 261 -28.87 6.17 -2.51
N GLU A 262 -29.01 4.87 -2.73
CA GLU A 262 -29.79 3.97 -1.88
C GLU A 262 -28.84 2.98 -1.20
N LEU A 263 -29.23 2.55 0.00
CA LEU A 263 -28.46 1.64 0.84
C LEU A 263 -29.25 0.38 1.10
N TRP A 264 -28.59 -0.76 0.93
CA TRP A 264 -29.10 -2.05 1.37
C TRP A 264 -28.04 -2.79 2.18
N VAL A 265 -28.45 -3.34 3.32
CA VAL A 265 -27.57 -4.10 4.22
C VAL A 265 -27.98 -5.56 4.12
N ASN A 266 -27.12 -6.39 3.53
CA ASN A 266 -27.30 -7.84 3.61
C ASN A 266 -27.03 -8.29 5.04
N GLN A 267 -27.91 -9.14 5.56
CA GLN A 267 -27.82 -9.55 6.96
C GLN A 267 -26.73 -10.61 7.18
N GLU A 268 -26.72 -11.66 6.36
CA GLU A 268 -25.76 -12.77 6.46
C GLU A 268 -25.53 -13.42 5.09
N PRO A 269 -24.28 -13.51 4.62
CA PRO A 269 -23.11 -12.82 5.17
C PRO A 269 -23.29 -11.29 5.08
N PHE A 270 -22.85 -10.54 6.10
CA PHE A 270 -22.94 -9.09 6.10
C PHE A 270 -22.33 -8.49 4.83
N GLY A 271 -23.02 -7.53 4.25
CA GLY A 271 -22.45 -6.63 3.25
C GLY A 271 -23.30 -5.39 3.04
N LEU A 272 -22.63 -4.32 2.62
CA LEU A 272 -23.25 -3.05 2.26
C LEU A 272 -23.35 -2.96 0.73
N VAL A 273 -24.54 -2.67 0.25
CA VAL A 273 -24.81 -2.37 -1.16
C VAL A 273 -25.19 -0.91 -1.28
N VAL A 274 -24.48 -0.19 -2.12
CA VAL A 274 -24.74 1.22 -2.45
C VAL A 274 -25.06 1.29 -3.93
N SER A 275 -26.26 1.76 -4.25
CA SER A 275 -26.70 1.96 -5.64
C SER A 275 -27.00 3.42 -5.90
N ARG A 276 -26.85 3.85 -7.15
CA ARG A 276 -27.34 5.13 -7.62
C ARG A 276 -28.87 5.10 -7.61
N GLN A 277 -29.50 6.07 -6.94
CA GLN A 277 -30.95 6.16 -6.88
C GLN A 277 -31.56 6.29 -8.29
N ARG A 278 -30.91 7.09 -9.14
CA ARG A 278 -31.26 7.18 -10.57
C ARG A 278 -30.70 5.96 -11.31
N GLY A 279 -31.58 5.17 -11.92
CA GLY A 279 -31.19 4.04 -12.78
C GLY A 279 -30.82 2.76 -12.03
N GLY A 280 -30.66 2.80 -10.69
CA GLY A 280 -30.45 1.60 -9.86
C GLY A 280 -29.09 0.92 -10.06
N LYS A 281 -28.11 1.56 -10.72
CA LYS A 281 -26.78 0.99 -10.93
C LYS A 281 -26.10 0.77 -9.58
N VAL A 282 -25.65 -0.45 -9.33
CA VAL A 282 -24.88 -0.81 -8.12
C VAL A 282 -23.46 -0.25 -8.26
N LEU A 283 -23.07 0.60 -7.30
CA LEU A 283 -21.77 1.27 -7.26
C LEU A 283 -20.80 0.50 -6.38
N LEU A 284 -21.27 0.08 -5.20
CA LEU A 284 -20.55 -0.79 -4.29
C LEU A 284 -21.44 -1.97 -3.90
N ASN A 285 -20.88 -3.16 -3.86
CA ASN A 285 -21.50 -4.33 -3.26
C ASN A 285 -20.45 -5.14 -2.52
N THR A 286 -20.47 -5.06 -1.20
CA THR A 286 -19.47 -5.76 -0.37
C THR A 286 -19.84 -7.19 -0.01
N THR A 287 -20.97 -7.73 -0.49
CA THR A 287 -21.34 -9.13 -0.25
C THR A 287 -20.53 -10.11 -1.09
N VAL A 288 -19.70 -9.61 -2.00
CA VAL A 288 -18.93 -10.42 -2.96
C VAL A 288 -17.83 -11.25 -2.30
N ALA A 289 -17.36 -10.85 -1.12
CA ALA A 289 -16.37 -11.58 -0.33
C ALA A 289 -16.60 -11.40 1.18
N PRO A 290 -16.03 -12.25 2.04
CA PRO A 290 -16.16 -12.12 3.49
C PRO A 290 -15.45 -10.88 4.03
N LEU A 291 -16.06 -10.25 5.04
CA LEU A 291 -15.42 -9.20 5.84
C LEU A 291 -14.43 -9.85 6.81
N PHE A 292 -13.18 -9.41 6.78
CA PHE A 292 -12.20 -9.71 7.83
C PHE A 292 -11.90 -8.44 8.62
N PHE A 293 -11.87 -8.59 9.95
CA PHE A 293 -11.49 -7.52 10.85
C PHE A 293 -10.77 -8.15 12.04
N ALA A 294 -9.45 -8.16 11.96
CA ALA A 294 -8.53 -8.59 13.00
C ALA A 294 -7.59 -7.45 13.38
N ASP A 295 -6.85 -7.60 14.47
CA ASP A 295 -6.02 -6.51 15.02
C ASP A 295 -5.01 -5.94 14.01
N GLN A 296 -4.41 -6.78 13.17
CA GLN A 296 -3.45 -6.36 12.15
C GLN A 296 -3.80 -6.83 10.73
N PHE A 297 -5.08 -7.07 10.47
CA PHE A 297 -5.58 -7.40 9.13
C PHE A 297 -7.07 -7.06 9.00
N LEU A 298 -7.38 -6.07 8.17
CA LEU A 298 -8.74 -5.73 7.79
C LEU A 298 -8.90 -5.96 6.30
N GLN A 299 -9.97 -6.67 5.90
CA GLN A 299 -10.29 -6.91 4.50
C GLN A 299 -11.75 -6.63 4.22
N ILE A 300 -12.01 -5.84 3.18
CA ILE A 300 -13.34 -5.67 2.60
C ILE A 300 -13.23 -5.57 1.09
N SER A 301 -14.10 -6.29 0.39
CA SER A 301 -14.14 -6.30 -1.07
C SER A 301 -15.42 -5.63 -1.58
N THR A 302 -15.41 -5.20 -2.84
CA THR A 302 -16.60 -4.71 -3.53
C THR A 302 -16.57 -5.06 -5.02
N SER A 303 -17.72 -5.33 -5.62
CA SER A 303 -17.85 -5.25 -7.08
C SER A 303 -17.64 -3.82 -7.57
N LEU A 304 -17.14 -3.66 -8.80
CA LEU A 304 -17.06 -2.36 -9.47
C LEU A 304 -18.07 -2.31 -10.64
N PRO A 305 -18.70 -1.16 -10.92
CA PRO A 305 -19.67 -1.04 -12.00
C PRO A 305 -19.06 -1.08 -13.41
N SER A 306 -17.74 -0.87 -13.52
CA SER A 306 -16.98 -0.89 -14.77
C SER A 306 -15.50 -1.20 -14.50
N ARG A 307 -14.69 -1.31 -15.57
CA ARG A 307 -13.23 -1.48 -15.50
C ARG A 307 -12.45 -0.15 -15.52
N PHE A 308 -13.14 0.98 -15.65
CA PHE A 308 -12.52 2.30 -15.79
C PHE A 308 -12.29 2.93 -14.42
N ILE A 309 -11.28 2.42 -13.71
CA ILE A 309 -10.87 2.87 -12.38
C ILE A 309 -9.56 3.67 -12.45
N SER A 310 -9.49 4.78 -11.71
CA SER A 310 -8.31 5.65 -11.58
C SER A 310 -8.09 6.05 -10.12
N GLY A 311 -6.86 6.41 -9.75
CA GLY A 311 -6.49 6.82 -8.39
C GLY A 311 -5.46 5.89 -7.77
N LEU A 312 -5.57 5.65 -6.46
CA LEU A 312 -4.72 4.75 -5.68
C LEU A 312 -3.21 5.05 -5.77
N GLY A 313 -2.84 6.33 -5.88
CA GLY A 313 -1.42 6.72 -5.97
C GLY A 313 -0.64 6.48 -4.67
N GLU A 314 0.69 6.48 -4.68
CA GLU A 314 1.56 6.82 -5.83
C GLU A 314 2.24 5.61 -6.46
N HIS A 315 2.06 5.44 -7.78
CA HIS A 315 2.64 4.36 -8.57
C HIS A 315 2.90 4.82 -10.00
N LEU A 316 3.90 4.22 -10.65
CA LEU A 316 4.12 4.41 -12.08
C LEU A 316 3.19 3.49 -12.88
N THR A 317 1.97 3.97 -13.16
CA THR A 317 0.92 3.25 -13.89
C THR A 317 0.27 4.15 -14.95
N PRO A 318 -0.47 3.59 -15.93
CA PRO A 318 -1.43 4.37 -16.70
C PRO A 318 -2.50 4.98 -15.77
N LEU A 319 -3.11 6.09 -16.18
CA LEU A 319 -4.18 6.74 -15.40
C LEU A 319 -5.36 5.80 -15.11
N VAL A 320 -5.72 4.97 -16.09
CA VAL A 320 -6.71 3.88 -15.90
C VAL A 320 -5.94 2.64 -15.46
N LEU A 321 -6.25 2.15 -14.26
CA LEU A 321 -5.55 1.02 -13.66
C LEU A 321 -5.98 -0.29 -14.33
N ASP A 322 -5.04 -1.23 -14.40
CA ASP A 322 -5.33 -2.57 -14.90
C ASP A 322 -6.12 -3.37 -13.86
N THR A 323 -7.23 -3.98 -14.28
CA THR A 323 -8.07 -4.83 -13.42
C THR A 323 -7.71 -6.31 -13.51
N ALA A 324 -6.71 -6.68 -14.31
CA ALA A 324 -6.28 -8.07 -14.47
C ALA A 324 -5.34 -8.52 -13.34
N TRP A 325 -5.88 -8.79 -12.14
CA TRP A 325 -5.14 -9.30 -10.98
C TRP A 325 -3.99 -8.39 -10.56
N THR A 326 -4.27 -7.10 -10.48
CA THR A 326 -3.30 -6.07 -10.12
C THR A 326 -3.31 -5.84 -8.62
N ARG A 327 -2.12 -5.78 -8.02
CA ARG A 327 -1.91 -5.34 -6.64
C ARG A 327 -1.31 -3.96 -6.63
N VAL A 328 -1.97 -3.04 -5.93
CA VAL A 328 -1.51 -1.67 -5.68
C VAL A 328 -1.18 -1.55 -4.20
N THR A 329 0.11 -1.41 -3.88
CA THR A 329 0.60 -1.35 -2.49
C THR A 329 0.75 0.10 -2.04
N LEU A 330 0.16 0.49 -0.91
CA LEU A 330 0.30 1.82 -0.31
C LEU A 330 1.14 1.72 0.97
N TRP A 331 2.36 2.24 0.88
CA TRP A 331 3.33 2.41 1.95
C TRP A 331 4.41 3.36 1.42
N ASN A 332 4.59 4.53 2.03
CA ASN A 332 5.47 5.55 1.48
C ASN A 332 6.92 5.04 1.40
N ARG A 333 7.59 5.30 0.29
CA ARG A 333 8.92 4.74 0.04
C ARG A 333 9.75 5.57 -0.93
N ASP A 334 10.94 5.92 -0.46
CA ASP A 334 12.03 6.40 -1.30
C ASP A 334 12.48 5.28 -2.24
N MET A 335 12.03 5.40 -3.48
CA MET A 335 12.42 4.56 -4.60
C MET A 335 12.19 5.31 -5.90
N ALA A 336 13.23 5.38 -6.74
CA ALA A 336 13.10 5.93 -8.09
C ALA A 336 11.92 5.27 -8.84
N PRO A 337 11.07 6.03 -9.58
CA PRO A 337 9.80 5.50 -10.06
C PRO A 337 10.00 4.37 -11.06
N VAL A 338 9.51 3.18 -10.68
CA VAL A 338 9.45 1.98 -11.51
C VAL A 338 8.09 1.32 -11.36
N PRO A 339 7.59 0.58 -12.38
CA PRO A 339 6.30 -0.09 -12.27
C PRO A 339 6.28 -1.11 -11.12
N GLN A 340 5.08 -1.35 -10.55
CA GLN A 340 4.81 -2.38 -9.53
C GLN A 340 5.54 -2.21 -8.19
N VAL A 341 5.91 -0.97 -7.85
CA VAL A 341 6.53 -0.61 -6.57
C VAL A 341 5.72 0.49 -5.92
N ASN A 342 5.52 0.42 -4.60
CA ASN A 342 5.04 1.53 -3.78
C ASN A 342 6.08 2.66 -3.79
N LEU A 343 5.64 3.88 -4.07
CA LEU A 343 6.50 5.07 -4.18
C LEU A 343 6.27 6.02 -2.98
N TYR A 344 6.50 7.31 -3.18
CA TYR A 344 6.65 8.29 -2.10
C TYR A 344 5.33 8.60 -1.38
N GLY A 345 4.20 8.62 -2.09
CA GLY A 345 2.88 8.91 -1.52
C GLY A 345 1.92 7.72 -1.41
N SER A 346 0.92 7.86 -0.53
CA SER A 346 -0.18 6.91 -0.34
C SER A 346 -1.53 7.62 -0.30
N HIS A 347 -2.35 7.41 -1.33
CA HIS A 347 -3.67 8.03 -1.52
C HIS A 347 -4.73 6.94 -1.71
N PRO A 348 -5.37 6.45 -0.63
CA PRO A 348 -6.38 5.39 -0.68
C PRO A 348 -7.75 5.89 -1.19
N PHE A 349 -7.74 6.57 -2.34
CA PHE A 349 -8.90 7.08 -3.05
C PHE A 349 -8.92 6.54 -4.48
N TYR A 350 -10.08 6.09 -4.94
CA TYR A 350 -10.30 5.78 -6.35
C TYR A 350 -11.56 6.46 -6.89
N LEU A 351 -11.57 6.65 -8.21
CA LEU A 351 -12.72 7.10 -9.01
C LEU A 351 -13.03 6.04 -10.07
N VAL A 352 -14.30 5.69 -10.22
CA VAL A 352 -14.77 4.77 -11.27
C VAL A 352 -15.77 5.48 -12.17
N MET A 353 -15.52 5.42 -13.48
CA MET A 353 -16.48 5.89 -14.48
C MET A 353 -17.52 4.80 -14.79
N GLU A 354 -18.79 5.16 -14.82
CA GLU A 354 -19.92 4.31 -15.19
C GLU A 354 -20.18 4.35 -16.70
N ASP A 355 -20.96 3.40 -17.21
CA ASP A 355 -21.19 3.22 -18.66
C ASP A 355 -21.89 4.43 -19.32
N ASP A 356 -22.65 5.20 -18.54
CA ASP A 356 -23.38 6.40 -19.00
C ASP A 356 -22.57 7.69 -18.87
N GLY A 357 -21.30 7.61 -18.46
CA GLY A 357 -20.43 8.75 -18.18
C GLY A 357 -20.62 9.37 -16.80
N SER A 358 -21.58 8.87 -16.00
CA SER A 358 -21.60 9.14 -14.56
C SER A 358 -20.38 8.53 -13.89
N SER A 359 -20.11 8.89 -12.64
CA SER A 359 -18.96 8.43 -11.88
C SER A 359 -19.27 8.47 -10.40
N HIS A 360 -18.52 7.66 -9.66
CA HIS A 360 -18.45 7.76 -8.22
C HIS A 360 -17.00 7.61 -7.76
N GLY A 361 -16.72 8.02 -6.54
CA GLY A 361 -15.42 7.86 -5.90
C GLY A 361 -15.56 7.22 -4.54
N VAL A 362 -14.49 6.55 -4.10
CA VAL A 362 -14.42 5.93 -2.77
C VAL A 362 -13.09 6.28 -2.14
N PHE A 363 -13.13 6.74 -0.90
CA PHE A 363 -11.96 7.05 -0.09
C PHE A 363 -11.99 6.20 1.19
N LEU A 364 -10.90 5.48 1.46
CA LEU A 364 -10.68 4.80 2.73
C LEU A 364 -9.76 5.66 3.59
N LEU A 365 -10.28 6.25 4.68
CA LEU A 365 -9.49 7.02 5.64
C LEU A 365 -8.72 6.07 6.57
N ASN A 366 -7.61 5.53 6.07
CA ASN A 366 -6.70 4.63 6.78
C ASN A 366 -5.27 4.88 6.27
N SER A 367 -4.29 4.97 7.17
CA SER A 367 -2.89 5.29 6.82
C SER A 367 -1.92 4.12 7.05
N ASN A 368 -2.40 2.98 7.52
CA ASN A 368 -1.58 1.80 7.70
C ASN A 368 -1.13 1.25 6.33
N ALA A 369 -0.04 0.46 6.34
CA ALA A 369 0.39 -0.27 5.14
C ALA A 369 -0.78 -1.10 4.60
N MET A 370 -1.06 -1.01 3.30
CA MET A 370 -2.18 -1.73 2.69
C MET A 370 -1.91 -2.17 1.26
N ASP A 371 -2.59 -3.24 0.85
CA ASP A 371 -2.76 -3.60 -0.55
C ASP A 371 -4.19 -3.30 -0.99
N VAL A 372 -4.31 -2.85 -2.24
CA VAL A 372 -5.57 -2.76 -2.97
C VAL A 372 -5.47 -3.69 -4.17
N LEU A 373 -6.33 -4.72 -4.19
CA LEU A 373 -6.31 -5.76 -5.21
C LEU A 373 -7.43 -5.52 -6.21
N LEU A 374 -7.10 -5.44 -7.49
CA LEU A 374 -8.04 -5.31 -8.60
C LEU A 374 -8.11 -6.64 -9.36
N GLN A 375 -9.32 -7.13 -9.59
CA GLN A 375 -9.57 -8.38 -10.32
C GLN A 375 -10.58 -8.15 -11.46
N PRO A 376 -10.67 -9.04 -12.47
CA PRO A 376 -11.30 -8.73 -13.75
C PRO A 376 -12.83 -8.88 -13.77
N SER A 377 -13.47 -9.29 -12.67
CA SER A 377 -14.93 -9.47 -12.57
C SER A 377 -15.79 -8.24 -12.86
N PRO A 378 -15.33 -6.98 -12.84
CA PRO A 378 -14.29 -6.33 -12.05
C PRO A 378 -14.67 -6.17 -10.57
N ALA A 379 -13.68 -6.33 -9.68
CA ALA A 379 -13.86 -6.11 -8.24
C ALA A 379 -12.58 -5.56 -7.62
N LEU A 380 -12.73 -5.00 -6.43
CA LEU A 380 -11.66 -4.41 -5.64
C LEU A 380 -11.67 -5.00 -4.24
N THR A 381 -10.50 -5.32 -3.70
CA THR A 381 -10.32 -5.74 -2.30
C THR A 381 -9.33 -4.82 -1.59
N TRP A 382 -9.74 -4.20 -0.50
CA TRP A 382 -8.84 -3.52 0.44
C TRP A 382 -8.28 -4.54 1.43
N ARG A 383 -6.96 -4.53 1.65
CA ARG A 383 -6.28 -5.30 2.71
C ARG A 383 -5.35 -4.36 3.48
N THR A 384 -5.79 -3.86 4.64
CA THR A 384 -4.97 -2.98 5.48
C THR A 384 -4.48 -3.69 6.73
N THR A 385 -3.30 -3.30 7.20
CA THR A 385 -2.58 -3.92 8.31
C THR A 385 -2.96 -3.35 9.68
N GLY A 386 -3.88 -2.38 9.76
CA GLY A 386 -4.28 -1.80 11.04
C GLY A 386 -5.40 -0.78 10.93
N GLY A 387 -5.60 -0.04 12.02
CA GLY A 387 -6.60 1.03 12.09
C GLY A 387 -8.04 0.51 12.11
N ILE A 388 -8.94 1.26 11.47
CA ILE A 388 -10.35 0.90 11.25
C ILE A 388 -10.70 0.96 9.75
N LEU A 389 -11.91 0.52 9.40
CA LEU A 389 -12.49 0.75 8.07
C LEU A 389 -13.40 1.98 8.14
N ASP A 390 -12.93 3.13 7.66
CA ASP A 390 -13.68 4.39 7.58
C ASP A 390 -13.76 4.85 6.12
N PHE A 391 -14.91 4.63 5.50
CA PHE A 391 -15.12 4.84 4.08
C PHE A 391 -16.00 6.06 3.82
N TYR A 392 -15.64 6.81 2.79
CA TYR A 392 -16.50 7.78 2.13
C TYR A 392 -16.82 7.32 0.72
N VAL A 393 -18.07 7.51 0.29
CA VAL A 393 -18.54 7.28 -1.08
C VAL A 393 -19.09 8.59 -1.63
N PHE A 394 -18.59 9.01 -2.79
CA PHE A 394 -18.89 10.27 -3.46
C PHE A 394 -19.63 10.01 -4.78
N LEU A 395 -20.83 10.57 -4.95
CA LEU A 395 -21.76 10.15 -6.01
C LEU A 395 -21.64 10.89 -7.35
N GLY A 396 -20.83 11.95 -7.45
CA GLY A 396 -20.66 12.73 -8.67
C GLY A 396 -21.89 13.62 -8.98
N PRO A 397 -22.46 13.58 -10.20
CA PRO A 397 -22.37 12.47 -11.13
C PRO A 397 -21.20 12.53 -12.11
N ASP A 398 -20.65 13.70 -12.46
CA ASP A 398 -19.50 13.75 -13.36
C ASP A 398 -18.15 13.61 -12.60
N PRO A 399 -17.06 13.17 -13.27
CA PRO A 399 -15.76 12.97 -12.62
C PRO A 399 -15.24 14.19 -11.85
N LYS A 400 -15.48 15.41 -12.34
CA LYS A 400 -15.00 16.63 -11.66
C LYS A 400 -15.77 16.86 -10.36
N SER A 401 -17.07 16.59 -10.36
CA SER A 401 -17.89 16.63 -9.14
C SER A 401 -17.44 15.60 -8.12
N VAL A 402 -17.08 14.38 -8.54
CA VAL A 402 -16.52 13.35 -7.64
C VAL A 402 -15.25 13.85 -6.97
N VAL A 403 -14.30 14.39 -7.75
CA VAL A 403 -13.05 14.95 -7.21
C VAL A 403 -13.34 16.10 -6.24
N ARG A 404 -14.26 17.02 -6.59
CA ARG A 404 -14.66 18.11 -5.70
C ARG A 404 -15.22 17.59 -4.37
N GLN A 405 -16.10 16.59 -4.41
CA GLN A 405 -16.71 15.99 -3.21
C GLN A 405 -15.69 15.29 -2.31
N TYR A 406 -14.65 14.70 -2.92
CA TYR A 406 -13.51 14.17 -2.18
C TYR A 406 -12.72 15.28 -1.49
N LEU A 407 -12.41 16.37 -2.20
CA LEU A 407 -11.71 17.54 -1.64
C LEU A 407 -12.52 18.28 -0.57
N ASP A 408 -13.86 18.22 -0.61
CA ASP A 408 -14.72 18.71 0.48
C ASP A 408 -14.48 17.95 1.80
N VAL A 409 -13.89 16.75 1.77
CA VAL A 409 -13.54 15.96 2.96
C VAL A 409 -12.08 16.16 3.37
N VAL A 410 -11.15 16.03 2.41
CA VAL A 410 -9.71 16.02 2.71
C VAL A 410 -9.07 17.42 2.72
N GLY A 411 -9.80 18.44 2.29
CA GLY A 411 -9.31 19.80 2.16
C GLY A 411 -9.06 20.18 0.70
N PHE A 412 -9.37 21.44 0.36
CA PHE A 412 -9.06 21.98 -0.95
C PHE A 412 -7.55 22.25 -1.09
N PRO A 413 -7.00 22.19 -2.31
CA PRO A 413 -5.63 22.60 -2.58
C PRO A 413 -5.37 24.03 -2.08
N PHE A 414 -4.20 24.25 -1.48
CA PHE A 414 -3.77 25.59 -1.11
C PHE A 414 -3.63 26.48 -2.36
N MET A 415 -3.77 27.80 -2.18
CA MET A 415 -3.56 28.74 -3.27
C MET A 415 -2.05 29.05 -3.38
N PRO A 416 -1.37 28.63 -4.46
CA PRO A 416 0.05 28.92 -4.60
C PRO A 416 0.28 30.42 -4.82
N PRO A 417 1.42 30.97 -4.36
CA PRO A 417 1.80 32.32 -4.73
C PRO A 417 2.04 32.39 -6.24
N TYR A 418 1.77 33.55 -6.85
CA TYR A 418 1.85 33.70 -8.31
C TYR A 418 3.23 33.33 -8.89
N TRP A 419 4.31 33.68 -8.17
CA TRP A 419 5.67 33.35 -8.59
C TRP A 419 5.96 31.85 -8.63
N GLY A 420 5.22 31.03 -7.87
CA GLY A 420 5.37 29.57 -7.85
C GLY A 420 4.83 28.89 -9.12
N LEU A 421 4.15 29.65 -9.99
CA LEU A 421 3.72 29.19 -11.31
C LEU A 421 4.75 29.51 -12.41
N GLY A 422 5.80 30.27 -12.08
CA GLY A 422 6.89 30.62 -12.98
C GLY A 422 7.79 29.42 -13.30
N PHE A 423 8.89 29.67 -14.03
CA PHE A 423 9.88 28.62 -14.27
C PHE A 423 10.86 28.53 -13.10
N HIS A 424 11.15 27.30 -12.67
CA HIS A 424 12.08 26.97 -11.58
C HIS A 424 13.26 26.19 -12.16
N LEU A 425 14.49 26.50 -11.72
CA LEU A 425 15.68 25.77 -12.17
C LEU A 425 16.50 25.27 -10.98
N CYS A 426 16.72 23.95 -10.97
CA CYS A 426 17.43 23.24 -9.92
C CYS A 426 18.37 22.19 -10.50
N ARG A 427 19.37 21.80 -9.72
CA ARG A 427 20.04 20.51 -9.79
C ARG A 427 20.75 20.21 -8.47
N TRP A 428 21.04 18.93 -8.26
CA TRP A 428 22.18 18.53 -7.45
C TRP A 428 23.49 18.79 -8.22
N GLY A 429 24.38 19.61 -7.66
CA GLY A 429 25.74 19.87 -8.13
C GLY A 429 26.07 21.34 -8.40
N TYR A 430 25.21 22.29 -8.04
CA TYR A 430 25.57 23.71 -8.01
C TYR A 430 26.39 23.98 -6.76
N SER A 431 27.69 23.74 -6.85
CA SER A 431 28.57 23.57 -5.67
C SER A 431 29.12 24.85 -5.06
N SER A 432 28.75 26.03 -5.57
CA SER A 432 29.10 27.33 -4.98
C SER A 432 28.12 28.43 -5.41
N THR A 433 28.10 29.53 -4.67
CA THR A 433 27.33 30.74 -5.02
C THR A 433 27.71 31.30 -6.39
N ASP A 434 28.99 31.26 -6.77
CA ASP A 434 29.46 31.66 -8.10
C ASP A 434 28.82 30.84 -9.23
N ILE A 435 28.75 29.51 -9.06
CA ILE A 435 28.12 28.62 -10.04
C ILE A 435 26.62 28.89 -10.12
N THR A 436 25.96 29.05 -8.97
CA THR A 436 24.52 29.35 -8.91
C THR A 436 24.20 30.69 -9.59
N ARG A 437 25.00 31.75 -9.38
CA ARG A 437 24.84 33.03 -10.09
C ARG A 437 25.02 32.89 -11.60
N GLN A 438 26.05 32.16 -12.03
CA GLN A 438 26.29 31.92 -13.46
C GLN A 438 25.09 31.27 -14.15
N VAL A 439 24.34 30.40 -13.46
CA VAL A 439 23.12 29.80 -14.00
C VAL A 439 22.07 30.86 -14.29
N VAL A 440 21.77 31.72 -13.30
CA VAL A 440 20.81 32.82 -13.44
C VAL A 440 21.24 33.80 -14.54
N ASP A 441 22.53 34.13 -14.60
CA ASP A 441 23.08 35.04 -15.62
C ASP A 441 23.00 34.45 -17.02
N ASN A 442 23.31 33.16 -17.18
CA ASN A 442 23.19 32.47 -18.47
C ASN A 442 21.73 32.40 -18.94
N MET A 443 20.79 32.09 -18.05
CA MET A 443 19.35 32.10 -18.36
C MET A 443 18.89 33.50 -18.79
N THR A 444 19.31 34.53 -18.05
CA THR A 444 19.01 35.94 -18.34
C THR A 444 19.59 36.37 -19.70
N ALA A 445 20.87 36.07 -19.95
CA ALA A 445 21.57 36.43 -21.19
C ALA A 445 20.94 35.75 -22.42
N ALA A 446 20.48 34.50 -22.26
CA ALA A 446 19.77 33.75 -23.29
C ALA A 446 18.27 34.10 -23.38
N ARG A 447 17.76 35.01 -22.54
CA ARG A 447 16.35 35.43 -22.47
C ARG A 447 15.37 34.30 -22.16
N PHE A 448 15.79 33.31 -21.36
CA PHE A 448 14.89 32.33 -20.77
C PHE A 448 14.27 32.89 -19.49
N PRO A 449 12.92 32.93 -19.36
CA PRO A 449 12.28 33.28 -18.11
C PRO A 449 12.71 32.37 -16.97
N LEU A 450 13.01 32.95 -15.81
CA LEU A 450 13.34 32.25 -14.57
C LEU A 450 12.80 33.07 -13.41
N ASP A 451 11.85 32.52 -12.67
CA ASP A 451 11.29 33.16 -11.48
C ASP A 451 12.00 32.72 -10.22
N VAL A 452 12.45 31.44 -10.16
CA VAL A 452 12.97 30.84 -8.94
C VAL A 452 14.24 30.04 -9.19
N GLN A 453 15.33 30.44 -8.54
CA GLN A 453 16.58 29.67 -8.50
C GLN A 453 16.58 28.74 -7.28
N TRP A 454 17.04 27.50 -7.48
CA TRP A 454 17.07 26.49 -6.43
C TRP A 454 18.49 26.00 -6.13
N ASN A 455 18.72 25.53 -4.91
CA ASN A 455 19.87 24.67 -4.60
C ASN A 455 19.44 23.41 -3.85
N ASP A 456 20.04 22.29 -4.25
CA ASP A 456 20.09 21.03 -3.51
C ASP A 456 21.10 21.15 -2.34
N LEU A 457 21.47 20.04 -1.68
CA LEU A 457 22.31 19.92 -0.48
C LEU A 457 23.72 20.52 -0.60
N ASP A 458 24.11 20.98 -1.78
CA ASP A 458 25.39 21.66 -2.02
C ASP A 458 25.57 22.91 -1.13
N TYR A 459 24.48 23.61 -0.78
CA TYR A 459 24.56 24.81 0.07
C TYR A 459 24.98 24.48 1.51
N ALA A 460 24.57 23.31 2.01
CA ALA A 460 24.59 22.96 3.42
C ALA A 460 26.00 22.59 3.92
N ASP A 461 26.33 22.95 5.16
CA ASP A 461 27.59 22.57 5.77
C ASP A 461 27.56 21.10 6.20
N ALA A 462 28.32 20.27 5.48
CA ALA A 462 28.32 18.82 5.63
C ALA A 462 26.92 18.18 5.46
N LYS A 463 26.08 18.75 4.58
CA LYS A 463 24.71 18.30 4.29
C LYS A 463 23.76 18.34 5.50
N ARG A 464 23.98 19.27 6.44
CA ARG A 464 23.14 19.46 7.62
C ARG A 464 22.16 20.61 7.40
N ASP A 465 20.89 20.39 7.68
CA ASP A 465 19.85 21.42 7.60
C ASP A 465 20.21 22.65 8.45
N PHE A 466 19.64 23.79 8.06
CA PHE A 466 19.81 25.07 8.77
C PHE A 466 21.27 25.51 8.94
N THR A 467 22.14 25.09 8.01
CA THR A 467 23.53 25.53 7.91
C THR A 467 23.88 25.90 6.48
N PHE A 468 24.99 26.59 6.28
CA PHE A 468 25.57 26.75 4.95
C PHE A 468 27.09 26.71 4.99
N ASN A 469 27.70 26.14 3.94
CA ASN A 469 29.13 25.94 3.84
C ASN A 469 29.88 27.28 3.79
N LYS A 470 30.71 27.57 4.80
CA LYS A 470 31.42 28.85 4.92
C LYS A 470 32.58 29.04 3.92
N LYS A 471 32.83 28.08 3.02
CA LYS A 471 33.83 28.18 1.96
C LYS A 471 33.18 28.42 0.60
N SER A 472 32.34 27.50 0.14
CA SER A 472 31.72 27.57 -1.20
C SER A 472 30.43 28.40 -1.24
N PHE A 473 29.78 28.57 -0.09
CA PHE A 473 28.56 29.36 0.10
C PHE A 473 28.77 30.47 1.13
N LYS A 474 29.99 31.04 1.18
CA LYS A 474 30.37 32.04 2.19
C LYS A 474 29.51 33.32 2.14
N ASP A 475 29.08 33.70 0.94
CA ASP A 475 28.29 34.90 0.62
C ASP A 475 26.85 34.52 0.19
N TYR A 476 26.34 33.44 0.79
CA TYR A 476 25.02 32.90 0.48
C TYR A 476 23.88 33.88 0.76
N PRO A 477 23.84 34.59 1.91
CA PRO A 477 22.85 35.65 2.13
C PRO A 477 22.85 36.73 1.04
N GLU A 478 24.04 37.16 0.61
CA GLU A 478 24.20 38.20 -0.41
C GLU A 478 23.72 37.74 -1.79
N MET A 479 23.93 36.46 -2.13
CA MET A 479 23.41 35.86 -3.36
C MET A 479 21.88 35.90 -3.40
N VAL A 480 21.22 35.51 -2.31
CA VAL A 480 19.75 35.50 -2.25
C VAL A 480 19.19 36.93 -2.33
N GLN A 481 19.79 37.87 -1.60
CA GLN A 481 19.42 39.29 -1.70
C GLN A 481 19.62 39.87 -3.11
N GLU A 482 20.64 39.42 -3.84
CA GLU A 482 20.85 39.80 -5.24
C GLU A 482 19.72 39.29 -6.13
N PHE A 483 19.31 38.04 -5.96
CA PHE A 483 18.18 37.46 -6.69
C PHE A 483 16.89 38.23 -6.41
N HIS A 484 16.62 38.58 -5.14
CA HIS A 484 15.47 39.42 -4.78
C HIS A 484 15.50 40.80 -5.44
N ARG A 485 16.66 41.48 -5.48
CA ARG A 485 16.81 42.78 -6.16
C ARG A 485 16.53 42.68 -7.67
N ARG A 486 16.74 41.51 -8.27
CA ARG A 486 16.44 41.22 -9.68
C ARG A 486 15.00 40.74 -9.89
N GLY A 487 14.21 40.58 -8.83
CA GLY A 487 12.83 40.09 -8.88
C GLY A 487 12.68 38.56 -8.90
N LEU A 488 13.77 37.82 -8.67
CA LEU A 488 13.74 36.36 -8.53
C LEU A 488 13.44 35.97 -7.08
N ARG A 489 13.01 34.72 -6.90
CA ARG A 489 12.83 34.06 -5.61
C ARG A 489 13.84 32.94 -5.49
N TYR A 490 13.99 32.43 -4.27
CA TYR A 490 14.97 31.41 -3.95
C TYR A 490 14.36 30.30 -3.10
N ILE A 491 14.59 29.06 -3.50
CA ILE A 491 14.16 27.85 -2.76
C ILE A 491 15.37 26.96 -2.52
N MET A 492 15.43 26.31 -1.36
CA MET A 492 16.43 25.31 -1.04
C MET A 492 15.79 24.02 -0.55
N ILE A 493 16.51 22.92 -0.73
CA ILE A 493 16.14 21.64 -0.13
C ILE A 493 16.30 21.67 1.40
N VAL A 494 15.43 20.97 2.10
CA VAL A 494 15.50 20.69 3.53
C VAL A 494 15.11 19.23 3.75
N ASP A 495 15.91 18.50 4.49
CA ASP A 495 15.63 17.11 4.85
C ASP A 495 15.05 17.04 6.27
N PRO A 496 14.25 16.02 6.61
CA PRO A 496 13.81 15.79 7.98
C PRO A 496 14.92 15.19 8.87
N GLY A 497 15.95 14.58 8.28
CA GLY A 497 16.98 13.85 9.02
C GLY A 497 18.00 14.76 9.72
N ILE A 498 17.81 15.02 11.02
CA ILE A 498 18.70 15.91 11.79
C ILE A 498 19.95 15.17 12.27
N SER A 499 21.13 15.64 11.81
CA SER A 499 22.44 15.07 12.17
C SER A 499 22.64 14.95 13.68
N SER A 500 22.99 13.76 14.17
CA SER A 500 23.13 13.44 15.60
C SER A 500 24.58 13.19 16.05
N SER A 501 25.55 13.27 15.13
CA SER A 501 26.94 12.88 15.41
C SER A 501 27.88 14.03 15.81
N GLY A 502 27.38 15.27 15.85
CA GLY A 502 28.18 16.44 16.24
C GLY A 502 28.48 16.45 17.75
N PRO A 503 29.59 17.08 18.19
CA PRO A 503 29.81 17.33 19.62
C PRO A 503 28.65 18.12 20.24
N PRO A 504 28.25 17.86 21.50
CA PRO A 504 27.19 18.61 22.16
C PRO A 504 27.42 20.12 22.13
N GLY A 505 26.37 20.89 21.83
CA GLY A 505 26.40 22.36 21.78
C GLY A 505 26.98 22.93 20.48
N THR A 506 27.23 22.11 19.46
CA THR A 506 27.80 22.55 18.18
C THR A 506 26.80 22.57 17.03
N TYR A 507 25.60 22.02 17.21
CA TYR A 507 24.59 21.92 16.17
C TYR A 507 23.19 22.13 16.78
N LYS A 508 22.80 23.40 16.85
CA LYS A 508 21.57 23.88 17.49
C LYS A 508 20.31 23.06 17.11
N PRO A 509 20.04 22.71 15.84
CA PRO A 509 18.86 21.91 15.49
C PRO A 509 18.78 20.59 16.27
N TYR A 510 19.90 19.88 16.42
CA TYR A 510 19.95 18.65 17.19
C TYR A 510 19.91 18.89 18.71
N ASP A 511 20.72 19.83 19.20
CA ASP A 511 20.84 20.12 20.63
C ASP A 511 19.49 20.60 21.24
N GLU A 512 18.81 21.54 20.58
CA GLU A 512 17.49 22.01 21.02
C GLU A 512 16.40 20.97 20.77
N GLY A 513 16.46 20.22 19.66
CA GLY A 513 15.51 19.13 19.40
C GLY A 513 15.58 18.05 20.49
N LEU A 514 16.78 17.69 20.93
CA LEU A 514 16.99 16.73 22.01
C LEU A 514 16.45 17.26 23.34
N LYS A 515 16.72 18.53 23.66
CA LYS A 515 16.26 19.20 24.88
C LYS A 515 14.74 19.32 24.94
N ARG A 516 14.08 19.60 23.81
CA ARG A 516 12.62 19.72 23.69
C ARG A 516 11.92 18.37 23.48
N GLY A 517 12.69 17.31 23.19
CA GLY A 517 12.18 15.95 23.04
C GLY A 517 11.37 15.73 21.76
N VAL A 518 11.75 16.40 20.66
CA VAL A 518 11.00 16.44 19.38
C VAL A 518 11.23 15.22 18.48
N PHE A 519 12.17 14.34 18.82
CA PHE A 519 12.54 13.21 17.96
C PHE A 519 11.67 11.96 18.22
N ILE A 520 11.43 11.21 17.16
CA ILE A 520 10.86 9.86 17.20
C ILE A 520 11.73 8.97 18.09
N ARG A 521 11.08 8.18 18.96
CA ARG A 521 11.76 7.37 19.97
C ARG A 521 11.73 5.88 19.63
N ASN A 522 12.82 5.19 19.96
CA ASN A 522 12.89 3.73 19.88
C ASN A 522 12.21 3.08 21.12
N ALA A 523 12.30 1.75 21.21
CA ALA A 523 11.70 0.97 22.29
C ALA A 523 12.30 1.25 23.69
N THR A 524 13.49 1.86 23.78
CA THR A 524 14.12 2.25 25.07
C THR A 524 13.79 3.69 25.47
N GLY A 525 12.98 4.39 24.68
CA GLY A 525 12.60 5.79 24.91
C GLY A 525 13.66 6.81 24.49
N GLN A 526 14.75 6.37 23.85
CA GLN A 526 15.79 7.23 23.30
C GLN A 526 15.45 7.63 21.85
N PRO A 527 16.00 8.74 21.33
CA PRO A 527 15.86 9.07 19.91
C PRO A 527 16.28 7.89 19.01
N LEU A 528 15.44 7.52 18.07
CA LEU A 528 15.80 6.54 17.05
C LEU A 528 16.85 7.17 16.12
N ILE A 529 17.98 6.49 15.95
CA ILE A 529 19.06 6.95 15.07
C ILE A 529 19.09 6.12 13.79
N GLY A 530 18.84 6.76 12.65
CA GLY A 530 19.02 6.18 11.32
C GLY A 530 20.28 6.71 10.64
N LYS A 531 20.24 6.79 9.32
CA LYS A 531 21.31 7.36 8.51
C LYS A 531 20.75 7.99 7.24
N VAL A 532 21.05 9.26 7.01
CA VAL A 532 20.75 9.96 5.74
C VAL A 532 22.01 10.72 5.29
N TRP A 533 21.85 11.81 4.54
CA TRP A 533 22.92 12.58 3.89
C TRP A 533 24.03 13.09 4.83
N PRO A 534 23.74 13.62 6.04
CA PRO A 534 24.78 14.04 6.97
C PRO A 534 25.37 12.90 7.80
N GLY A 535 24.99 11.64 7.55
CA GLY A 535 25.41 10.48 8.35
C GLY A 535 24.36 10.09 9.40
N PRO A 536 24.74 9.76 10.64
CA PRO A 536 23.78 9.46 11.71
C PRO A 536 22.78 10.60 11.93
N THR A 537 21.50 10.27 11.98
CA THR A 537 20.40 11.24 12.08
C THR A 537 19.31 10.78 13.02
N ALA A 538 18.72 11.72 13.76
CA ALA A 538 17.44 11.54 14.42
C ALA A 538 16.32 12.11 13.53
N PHE A 539 15.10 11.58 13.67
CA PHE A 539 13.93 11.99 12.88
C PHE A 539 12.96 12.79 13.76
N PRO A 540 12.60 14.03 13.42
CA PRO A 540 11.56 14.79 14.09
C PRO A 540 10.22 14.06 14.01
N ASP A 541 9.46 14.15 15.08
CA ASP A 541 8.08 13.68 15.18
C ASP A 541 7.13 14.86 14.91
N PHE A 542 6.74 15.04 13.66
CA PHE A 542 5.82 16.11 13.24
C PHE A 542 4.37 15.87 13.68
N THR A 543 4.08 14.82 14.47
CA THR A 543 2.78 14.68 15.14
C THR A 543 2.75 15.33 16.53
N ASN A 544 3.92 15.72 17.04
CA ASN A 544 4.08 16.40 18.31
C ASN A 544 3.98 17.93 18.12
N PRO A 545 3.04 18.63 18.79
CA PRO A 545 2.94 20.09 18.72
C PRO A 545 4.25 20.82 19.08
N GLU A 546 5.05 20.27 20.00
CA GLU A 546 6.35 20.84 20.38
C GLU A 546 7.36 20.81 19.21
N THR A 547 7.23 19.84 18.31
CA THR A 547 8.06 19.75 17.10
C THR A 547 7.71 20.86 16.11
N HIS A 548 6.44 21.28 16.02
CA HIS A 548 6.05 22.40 15.15
C HIS A 548 6.72 23.70 15.61
N GLU A 549 6.67 23.99 16.90
CA GLU A 549 7.34 25.16 17.48
C GLU A 549 8.87 25.10 17.29
N TRP A 550 9.48 23.93 17.48
CA TRP A 550 10.91 23.74 17.20
C TRP A 550 11.25 23.92 15.72
N TRP A 551 10.44 23.38 14.82
CA TRP A 551 10.64 23.49 13.39
C TRP A 551 10.53 24.94 12.93
N TYR A 552 9.49 25.65 13.38
CA TYR A 552 9.32 27.08 13.16
C TYR A 552 10.52 27.88 13.64
N ASP A 553 11.02 27.64 14.85
CA ASP A 553 12.21 28.32 15.37
C ASP A 553 13.45 28.07 14.49
N MET A 554 13.65 26.83 14.02
CA MET A 554 14.81 26.49 13.16
C MET A 554 14.69 27.14 11.77
N VAL A 555 13.49 27.08 11.18
CA VAL A 555 13.18 27.72 9.89
C VAL A 555 13.36 29.23 10.00
N LYS A 556 12.81 29.86 11.04
CA LYS A 556 12.90 31.29 11.30
C LYS A 556 14.35 31.74 11.49
N ASP A 557 15.10 31.07 12.35
CA ASP A 557 16.50 31.42 12.64
C ASP A 557 17.39 31.31 11.39
N PHE A 558 17.09 30.35 10.51
CA PHE A 558 17.79 30.21 9.25
C PHE A 558 17.34 31.25 8.22
N HIS A 559 16.04 31.55 8.15
CA HIS A 559 15.50 32.60 7.29
C HIS A 559 16.08 33.99 7.64
N ASP A 560 16.24 34.28 8.93
CA ASP A 560 16.87 35.52 9.41
C ASP A 560 18.34 35.67 8.96
N GLN A 561 19.01 34.55 8.62
CA GLN A 561 20.35 34.55 8.02
C GLN A 561 20.31 34.55 6.50
N VAL A 562 19.44 33.75 5.88
CA VAL A 562 19.31 33.55 4.44
C VAL A 562 17.83 33.68 4.09
N PRO A 563 17.39 34.78 3.46
CA PRO A 563 15.96 35.05 3.26
C PRO A 563 15.39 34.24 2.08
N PHE A 564 15.24 32.93 2.25
CA PHE A 564 14.60 32.05 1.25
C PHE A 564 13.09 32.28 1.17
N ASP A 565 12.47 31.97 0.02
CA ASP A 565 11.07 32.28 -0.27
C ASP A 565 10.15 31.04 -0.23
N GLY A 566 10.73 29.85 -0.03
CA GLY A 566 10.01 28.59 0.10
C GLY A 566 10.97 27.44 0.41
N MET A 567 10.42 26.30 0.83
CA MET A 567 11.16 25.10 1.20
C MET A 567 10.81 23.95 0.26
N TRP A 568 11.83 23.26 -0.23
CA TRP A 568 11.67 21.95 -0.84
C TRP A 568 11.97 20.91 0.23
N ILE A 569 10.92 20.34 0.83
CA ILE A 569 11.05 19.23 1.78
C ILE A 569 11.20 17.91 1.02
N ASP A 570 12.27 17.16 1.29
CA ASP A 570 12.59 15.90 0.61
C ASP A 570 12.88 14.78 1.62
N MET A 571 13.03 13.54 1.15
CA MET A 571 13.40 12.38 1.97
C MET A 571 12.39 12.04 3.09
N ASN A 572 11.14 12.46 2.93
CA ASN A 572 10.13 12.52 4.00
C ASN A 572 9.05 11.44 3.93
N GLU A 573 9.42 10.26 3.42
CA GLU A 573 8.60 9.07 3.56
C GLU A 573 8.41 8.58 5.00
N PRO A 574 9.41 8.60 5.93
CA PRO A 574 10.80 9.10 5.88
C PRO A 574 11.82 8.09 5.33
N SER A 575 12.72 8.56 4.47
CA SER A 575 13.81 7.74 3.92
C SER A 575 14.89 7.45 4.95
N ASN A 576 15.46 6.25 4.86
CA ASN A 576 16.57 5.82 5.71
C ASN A 576 17.52 4.92 4.93
N PHE A 577 18.82 5.25 4.94
CA PHE A 577 19.86 4.48 4.23
C PHE A 577 20.25 3.19 4.95
N VAL A 578 19.74 2.98 6.17
CA VAL A 578 19.82 1.72 6.90
C VAL A 578 18.41 1.19 7.16
N GLU A 579 18.28 -0.13 7.29
CA GLU A 579 16.98 -0.75 7.58
C GLU A 579 16.60 -0.52 9.04
N GLY A 580 15.56 0.28 9.27
CA GLY A 580 15.03 0.53 10.61
C GLY A 580 15.84 1.56 11.41
N SER A 581 16.97 1.14 11.99
CA SER A 581 17.85 2.02 12.76
C SER A 581 19.29 1.50 12.75
N GLN A 582 20.24 2.27 13.28
CA GLN A 582 21.61 1.81 13.46
C GLN A 582 21.72 0.59 14.40
N ASP A 583 20.75 0.44 15.32
CA ASP A 583 20.66 -0.69 16.25
C ASP A 583 19.73 -1.81 15.74
N GLY A 584 19.22 -1.68 14.51
CA GLY A 584 18.15 -2.54 13.98
C GLY A 584 16.78 -2.25 14.62
N CYS A 585 15.86 -3.21 14.53
CA CYS A 585 14.52 -3.11 15.12
C CYS A 585 14.23 -4.26 16.09
N PRO A 586 13.37 -4.05 17.10
CA PRO A 586 12.97 -5.11 18.02
C PRO A 586 12.21 -6.24 17.30
N ASN A 587 12.20 -7.44 17.87
CA ASN A 587 11.38 -8.53 17.34
C ASN A 587 9.97 -8.49 17.94
N ASN A 588 9.00 -7.92 17.23
CA ASN A 588 7.59 -7.86 17.65
C ASN A 588 6.64 -7.90 16.43
N ASN A 589 5.33 -7.91 16.72
CA ASN A 589 4.28 -8.02 15.70
C ASN A 589 4.07 -6.74 14.86
N LEU A 590 4.59 -5.58 15.26
CA LEU A 590 4.58 -4.39 14.39
C LEU A 590 5.69 -4.46 13.36
N GLU A 591 6.85 -5.03 13.73
CA GLU A 591 7.95 -5.24 12.80
C GLU A 591 7.74 -6.45 11.88
N GLN A 592 7.08 -7.48 12.39
CA GLN A 592 6.72 -8.70 11.65
C GLN A 592 5.21 -8.96 11.78
N PRO A 593 4.38 -8.16 11.10
CA PRO A 593 2.93 -8.34 11.15
C PRO A 593 2.51 -9.66 10.50
N PRO A 594 1.34 -10.21 10.88
CA PRO A 594 0.84 -11.46 10.32
C PRO A 594 0.56 -11.38 8.81
N TYR A 595 0.36 -10.16 8.28
CA TYR A 595 0.27 -9.87 6.87
C TYR A 595 1.21 -8.70 6.54
N VAL A 596 2.08 -8.90 5.55
CA VAL A 596 2.93 -7.85 4.99
C VAL A 596 2.41 -7.55 3.59
N PRO A 597 1.94 -6.32 3.29
CA PRO A 597 1.55 -5.92 1.96
C PRO A 597 2.69 -6.10 0.95
N GLY A 598 2.42 -5.95 -0.34
CA GLY A 598 3.39 -6.11 -1.42
C GLY A 598 4.47 -5.03 -1.51
N VAL A 599 5.04 -4.59 -0.38
CA VAL A 599 6.02 -3.51 -0.29
C VAL A 599 7.35 -3.92 -0.89
N PHE A 600 8.04 -2.97 -1.52
CA PHE A 600 9.37 -3.21 -2.05
C PHE A 600 10.38 -3.53 -0.94
N GLY A 601 11.08 -4.66 -1.08
CA GLY A 601 11.94 -5.21 -0.02
C GLY A 601 11.23 -6.19 0.93
N GLY A 602 9.91 -6.37 0.79
CA GLY A 602 9.13 -7.41 1.50
C GLY A 602 9.01 -7.24 3.00
N ARG A 603 9.38 -6.06 3.54
CA ARG A 603 9.41 -5.73 4.96
C ARG A 603 9.08 -4.24 5.13
N LEU A 604 8.36 -3.89 6.20
CA LEU A 604 7.91 -2.50 6.42
C LEU A 604 9.07 -1.52 6.69
N GLN A 605 10.18 -1.99 7.27
CA GLN A 605 11.34 -1.18 7.64
C GLN A 605 12.32 -0.96 6.47
N ALA A 606 12.07 -1.59 5.32
CA ALA A 606 12.97 -1.48 4.18
C ALA A 606 12.95 -0.03 3.65
N GLY A 607 14.09 0.65 3.71
CA GLY A 607 14.24 2.05 3.26
C GLY A 607 13.60 3.08 4.20
N THR A 608 13.23 2.71 5.43
CA THR A 608 12.62 3.63 6.42
C THR A 608 12.99 3.22 7.85
N ILE A 609 12.33 3.80 8.85
CA ILE A 609 12.58 3.55 10.28
C ILE A 609 11.77 2.37 10.84
N CYS A 610 12.07 1.95 12.07
CA CYS A 610 11.37 0.85 12.72
C CYS A 610 9.87 1.15 12.90
N ALA A 611 9.00 0.21 12.56
CA ALA A 611 7.55 0.42 12.59
C ALA A 611 7.02 0.54 14.03
N SER A 612 7.67 -0.09 15.00
CA SER A 612 7.33 0.02 16.42
C SER A 612 7.89 1.27 17.11
N SER A 613 8.64 2.13 16.39
CA SER A 613 9.09 3.42 16.94
C SER A 613 7.90 4.30 17.30
N GLN A 614 8.07 5.11 18.34
CA GLN A 614 6.99 5.87 18.98
C GLN A 614 7.02 7.32 18.53
N GLN A 615 5.87 7.79 18.06
CA GLN A 615 5.53 9.18 17.82
C GLN A 615 4.46 9.60 18.84
N TYR A 616 4.17 10.90 18.92
CA TYR A 616 3.30 11.50 19.90
C TYR A 616 1.87 10.94 19.82
N LEU A 617 1.34 10.76 18.60
CA LEU A 617 -0.02 10.24 18.42
C LEU A 617 -0.12 8.71 18.43
N SER A 618 0.91 7.99 17.98
CA SER A 618 0.89 6.53 17.83
C SER A 618 2.27 5.96 17.49
N SER A 619 2.33 4.64 17.24
CA SER A 619 3.51 4.03 16.63
C SER A 619 3.66 4.45 15.15
N HIS A 620 4.89 4.41 14.66
CA HIS A 620 5.20 4.67 13.26
C HIS A 620 4.49 3.69 12.31
N TYR A 621 4.18 2.47 12.75
CA TYR A 621 3.35 1.51 12.02
C TYR A 621 2.00 2.08 11.53
N ASN A 622 1.39 2.94 12.35
CA ASN A 622 0.12 3.60 12.01
C ASN A 622 0.34 4.91 11.24
N LEU A 623 1.42 5.63 11.56
CA LEU A 623 1.64 7.02 11.16
C LEU A 623 2.64 7.20 10.01
N HIS A 624 3.34 6.16 9.59
CA HIS A 624 4.40 6.21 8.58
C HIS A 624 3.95 6.95 7.31
N SER A 625 2.83 6.53 6.72
CA SER A 625 2.31 7.12 5.49
C SER A 625 1.83 8.57 5.65
N LEU A 626 1.84 9.12 6.87
CA LEU A 626 1.52 10.51 7.17
C LEU A 626 2.75 11.38 7.41
N TYR A 627 3.96 10.82 7.48
CA TYR A 627 5.16 11.56 7.89
C TYR A 627 5.38 12.84 7.06
N GLY A 628 5.48 12.70 5.73
CA GLY A 628 5.61 13.83 4.82
C GLY A 628 4.40 14.78 4.83
N LEU A 629 3.18 14.28 5.08
CA LEU A 629 2.01 15.15 5.25
C LEU A 629 2.14 16.00 6.52
N THR A 630 2.57 15.42 7.64
CA THR A 630 2.72 16.12 8.91
C THR A 630 3.89 17.11 8.88
N GLU A 631 4.99 16.78 8.21
CA GLU A 631 6.07 17.73 7.93
C GLU A 631 5.58 18.89 7.05
N ALA A 632 4.79 18.60 6.00
CA ALA A 632 4.23 19.64 5.14
C ALA A 632 3.30 20.58 5.91
N ILE A 633 2.51 20.07 6.87
CA ILE A 633 1.70 20.90 7.77
C ILE A 633 2.61 21.78 8.65
N ALA A 634 3.59 21.19 9.33
CA ALA A 634 4.51 21.93 10.20
C ALA A 634 5.37 22.96 9.45
N THR A 635 5.64 22.73 8.16
CA THR A 635 6.41 23.64 7.30
C THR A 635 5.55 24.77 6.72
N HIS A 636 4.24 24.52 6.55
CA HIS A 636 3.31 25.53 6.07
C HIS A 636 2.91 26.51 7.17
N GLU A 637 2.74 26.02 8.39
CA GLU A 637 2.51 26.83 9.61
C GLU A 637 3.73 27.70 9.95
#